data_AF-A0A371YJ51-F1
#
_entry.id   AF-A0A371YJ51-F1
#
_cell.length_a   1.000
_cell.length_b   1.000
_cell.length_c   1.000
_cell.angle_alpha   90.00
_cell.angle_beta   90.00
_cell.angle_gamma   90.00
#
_symmetry.space_group_name_H-M   'P 1'
#
loop_
_entity.id
_entity.type
_entity.pdbx_description
1 polymer ?
#
loop_
_entity_poly.entity_id
_entity_poly.type
_entity_poly.pdbx_seq_one_letter_code
_entity_poly.pdbx_strand_id
1 'polypeptide(L)'
;MRTKAELAAMSCEELKDYEQSLLELWTPRMALENQIGRLRTERRGQLEIFNRLKNPDTPENERLKNSILSLNSKIEDLEDELDDLIQDERLNHTD
;
A
#
# COMPACT_ATOMS: atom_id res chain seq x y z
N MET A 1 -17.96 0.05 11.08
CA MET A 1 -17.58 -1.07 11.99
C MET A 1 -18.74 -1.38 12.93
N ARG A 2 -19.03 -2.66 13.17
CA ARG A 2 -20.06 -3.08 14.12
C ARG A 2 -19.60 -2.86 15.56
N THR A 3 -20.54 -2.56 16.44
CA THR A 3 -20.34 -2.42 17.88
C THR A 3 -20.23 -3.79 18.56
N LYS A 4 -19.65 -3.81 19.76
CA LYS A 4 -19.55 -5.04 20.56
C LYS A 4 -20.92 -5.68 20.87
N ALA A 5 -21.97 -4.86 21.02
CA ALA A 5 -23.32 -5.34 21.29
C ALA A 5 -23.93 -6.01 20.05
N GLU A 6 -23.71 -5.45 18.85
CA GLU A 6 -24.14 -6.05 17.59
C GLU A 6 -23.43 -7.38 17.33
N LEU A 7 -22.12 -7.45 17.56
CA LEU A 7 -21.36 -8.70 17.43
C LEU A 7 -21.83 -9.78 18.41
N ALA A 8 -22.19 -9.40 19.64
CA ALA A 8 -22.69 -10.34 20.64
C ALA A 8 -24.10 -10.87 20.33
N ALA A 9 -24.87 -10.15 19.50
CA ALA A 9 -26.21 -10.54 19.08
C ALA A 9 -26.21 -11.41 17.81
N MET A 10 -25.09 -11.47 17.07
CA MET A 10 -24.96 -12.27 15.85
C MET A 10 -24.79 -13.76 16.17
N SER A 11 -25.36 -14.59 15.32
CA SER A 11 -25.13 -16.03 15.32
C SER A 11 -23.70 -16.38 14.89
N CYS A 12 -23.28 -17.62 15.15
CA CYS A 12 -21.97 -18.11 14.72
C CYS A 12 -21.79 -18.05 13.19
N GLU A 13 -22.85 -18.20 12.40
CA GLU A 13 -22.76 -18.13 10.94
C GLU A 13 -22.59 -16.68 10.48
N GLU A 14 -23.40 -15.77 11.03
CA GLU A 14 -23.28 -14.32 10.74
C GLU A 14 -21.90 -13.77 11.15
N LEU A 15 -21.32 -14.27 12.25
CA LEU A 15 -19.97 -13.88 12.67
C LEU A 15 -18.91 -14.35 11.68
N LYS A 16 -19.04 -15.55 11.09
CA LYS A 16 -18.10 -16.02 10.06
C LYS A 16 -18.21 -15.20 8.78
N ASP A 17 -19.44 -14.91 8.34
CA ASP A 17 -19.65 -14.08 7.15
C ASP A 17 -19.10 -12.67 7.36
N TYR A 18 -19.27 -12.13 8.57
CA TYR A 18 -18.71 -10.83 8.93
C TYR A 18 -17.18 -10.84 8.99
N GLU A 19 -16.56 -11.88 9.56
CA GLU A 19 -15.11 -12.06 9.55
C GLU A 19 -14.56 -12.16 8.12
N GLN A 20 -15.22 -12.95 7.27
CA GLN A 20 -14.85 -13.09 5.86
C GLN A 20 -14.94 -11.75 5.12
N SER A 21 -16.00 -10.98 5.37
CA SER A 21 -16.15 -9.63 4.78
C SER A 21 -15.02 -8.68 5.22
N LEU A 22 -14.61 -8.75 6.50
CA LEU A 22 -13.47 -7.97 7.00
C LEU A 22 -12.14 -8.39 6.36
N LEU A 23 -11.94 -9.70 6.16
CA LEU A 23 -10.74 -10.21 5.50
C LEU A 23 -10.66 -9.76 4.04
N GLU A 24 -11.76 -9.82 3.31
CA GLU A 24 -11.85 -9.34 1.91
C GLU A 24 -11.56 -7.84 1.80
N LEU A 25 -11.98 -7.07 2.79
CA LEU A 25 -11.74 -5.64 2.87
C LEU A 25 -10.27 -5.32 3.20
N TRP A 26 -9.69 -6.00 4.18
CA TRP A 26 -8.38 -5.62 4.73
C TRP A 26 -7.20 -6.26 3.99
N THR A 27 -7.39 -7.43 3.37
CA THR A 27 -6.30 -8.15 2.69
C THR A 27 -5.69 -7.35 1.53
N PRO A 28 -6.49 -6.77 0.61
CA PRO A 28 -5.94 -5.96 -0.49
C PRO A 28 -5.18 -4.73 0.02
N ARG A 29 -5.73 -4.07 1.05
CA ARG A 29 -5.11 -2.93 1.71
C ARG A 29 -3.74 -3.28 2.29
N MET A 30 -3.68 -4.33 3.10
CA MET A 30 -2.41 -4.79 3.70
C MET A 30 -1.39 -5.19 2.65
N ALA A 31 -1.82 -5.78 1.53
CA ALA A 31 -0.94 -6.16 0.43
C ALA A 31 -0.32 -4.92 -0.23
N LEU A 32 -1.13 -3.89 -0.53
CA LEU A 32 -0.65 -2.62 -1.09
C LEU A 32 0.30 -1.90 -0.13
N GLU A 33 -0.07 -1.76 1.14
CA GLU A 33 0.79 -1.15 2.17
C GLU A 33 2.15 -1.87 2.27
N ASN A 34 2.15 -3.21 2.22
CA ASN A 34 3.39 -4.00 2.23
C ASN A 34 4.23 -3.77 0.98
N GLN A 35 3.60 -3.73 -0.19
CA GLN A 35 4.28 -3.51 -1.47
C GLN A 35 4.92 -2.13 -1.53
N ILE A 36 4.18 -1.08 -1.16
CA ILE A 36 4.69 0.30 -1.04
C ILE A 36 5.89 0.34 -0.08
N GLY A 37 5.79 -0.32 1.07
CA GLY A 37 6.88 -0.38 2.06
C GLY A 37 8.17 -1.01 1.52
N ARG A 38 8.05 -2.09 0.74
CA ARG A 38 9.20 -2.73 0.07
C ARG A 38 9.84 -1.81 -0.97
N LEU A 39 9.02 -1.19 -1.83
CA LEU A 39 9.51 -0.28 -2.87
C LEU A 39 10.17 0.97 -2.28
N ARG A 40 9.59 1.55 -1.22
CA ARG A 40 10.20 2.67 -0.48
C ARG A 40 11.56 2.29 0.11
N THR A 41 11.69 1.06 0.62
CA THR A 41 12.97 0.55 1.14
C THR A 41 14.01 0.39 0.04
N GLU A 42 13.63 -0.17 -1.12
CA GLU A 42 14.51 -0.30 -2.28
C GLU A 42 14.95 1.08 -2.80
N ARG A 43 13.99 1.99 -2.99
CA ARG A 43 14.24 3.38 -3.42
C ARG A 43 15.23 4.08 -2.50
N ARG A 44 15.06 3.94 -1.18
CA ARG A 44 16.00 4.51 -0.19
C ARG A 44 17.41 3.96 -0.39
N GLY A 45 17.56 2.66 -0.56
CA GLY A 45 18.86 2.04 -0.84
C GLY A 45 19.51 2.58 -2.12
N GLN A 46 18.72 2.74 -3.19
CA GLN A 46 19.21 3.31 -4.45
C GLN A 46 19.61 4.79 -4.31
N LEU A 47 18.84 5.58 -3.57
CA LEU A 47 19.18 6.99 -3.27
C LEU A 47 20.46 7.11 -2.44
N GLU A 48 20.69 6.20 -1.48
CA GLU A 48 21.95 6.17 -0.72
C GLU A 48 23.16 5.91 -1.61
N ILE A 49 23.03 5.04 -2.62
CA ILE A 49 24.08 4.80 -3.63
C ILE A 49 24.25 6.06 -4.48
N PHE A 50 23.17 6.63 -4.99
CA PHE A 50 23.17 7.81 -5.84
C PHE A 50 23.86 9.00 -5.16
N ASN A 51 23.55 9.26 -3.90
CA ASN A 51 24.12 10.36 -3.11
C ASN A 51 25.62 10.20 -2.82
N ARG A 52 26.19 9.00 -2.99
CA ARG A 52 27.63 8.74 -2.83
C ARG A 52 28.42 8.90 -4.13
N LEU A 53 27.73 9.10 -5.26
CA LEU A 53 28.39 9.28 -6.55
C LEU A 53 29.11 10.63 -6.60
N LYS A 54 30.38 10.63 -7.06
CA LYS A 54 31.14 11.87 -7.26
C LYS A 54 30.56 12.73 -8.38
N ASN A 55 30.13 12.09 -9.47
CA ASN A 55 29.51 12.73 -10.63
C ASN A 55 28.23 11.97 -10.99
N PRO A 56 27.09 12.31 -10.38
CA PRO A 56 25.83 11.60 -10.63
C PRO A 56 25.33 11.73 -12.08
N ASP A 57 25.74 12.76 -12.80
CA ASP A 57 25.25 13.06 -14.15
C ASP A 57 25.99 12.36 -15.29
N THR A 58 26.92 11.46 -14.98
CA THR A 58 27.60 10.71 -16.05
C THR A 58 26.69 9.61 -16.63
N PRO A 59 26.84 9.29 -17.93
CA PRO A 59 26.00 8.28 -18.60
C PRO A 59 25.98 6.91 -17.92
N GLU A 60 27.05 6.54 -17.20
CA GLU A 60 27.16 5.28 -16.47
C GLU A 60 26.13 5.17 -15.33
N ASN A 61 25.64 6.30 -14.82
CA ASN A 61 24.68 6.36 -13.72
C ASN A 61 23.22 6.48 -14.20
N GLU A 62 22.98 6.62 -15.51
CA GLU A 62 21.63 6.76 -16.07
C GLU A 62 20.72 5.59 -15.69
N ARG A 63 21.26 4.37 -15.63
CA ARG A 63 20.49 3.21 -15.19
C ARG A 63 19.99 3.36 -13.75
N LEU A 64 20.81 3.88 -12.85
CA LEU A 64 20.42 4.11 -11.45
C LEU A 64 19.37 5.22 -11.35
N LYS A 65 19.55 6.32 -12.08
CA LYS A 65 18.56 7.41 -12.15
C LYS A 65 17.21 6.93 -12.65
N ASN A 66 17.19 6.23 -13.79
CA ASN A 66 15.97 5.70 -14.38
C ASN A 66 15.28 4.70 -13.44
N SER A 67 16.06 3.90 -12.72
CA SER A 67 15.51 3.00 -11.70
C SER A 67 14.86 3.77 -10.54
N ILE A 68 15.51 4.81 -10.00
CA ILE A 68 14.95 5.66 -8.94
C ILE A 68 13.67 6.37 -9.41
N LEU A 69 13.66 6.90 -10.63
CA LEU A 69 12.49 7.56 -11.21
C LEU A 69 11.33 6.56 -11.40
N SER A 70 11.62 5.38 -11.93
CA SER A 70 10.62 4.32 -12.09
C SER A 70 10.04 3.87 -10.75
N LEU A 71 10.87 3.77 -9.70
CA LEU A 71 10.40 3.47 -8.36
C LEU A 71 9.52 4.59 -7.80
N ASN A 72 9.82 5.87 -8.05
CA ASN A 72 8.96 6.98 -7.63
C ASN A 72 7.57 6.84 -8.24
N SER A 73 7.48 6.73 -9.57
CA SER A 73 6.19 6.63 -10.27
C SER A 73 5.40 5.42 -9.79
N LYS A 74 6.04 4.27 -9.65
CA LYS A 74 5.35 3.06 -9.18
C LYS A 74 4.86 3.18 -7.73
N ILE A 75 5.59 3.88 -6.87
CA ILE A 75 5.15 4.13 -5.49
C ILE A 75 3.94 5.07 -5.48
N GLU A 76 3.98 6.14 -6.29
CA GLU A 76 2.88 7.09 -6.45
C GLU A 76 1.61 6.40 -6.96
N ASP A 77 1.71 5.61 -8.04
CA ASP A 77 0.57 4.85 -8.59
C ASP A 77 -0.08 3.93 -7.53
N LEU A 78 0.72 3.29 -6.66
CA LEU A 78 0.22 2.41 -5.62
C LEU A 78 -0.34 3.16 -4.42
N GLU A 79 0.19 4.35 -4.12
CA GLU A 79 -0.34 5.24 -3.09
C GLU A 79 -1.72 5.76 -3.49
N ASP A 80 -1.90 6.12 -4.76
CA ASP A 80 -3.20 6.49 -5.33
C ASP A 80 -4.19 5.31 -5.27
N GLU A 81 -3.77 4.10 -5.68
CA GLU A 81 -4.60 2.88 -5.58
C GLU A 81 -5.01 2.57 -4.13
N LEU A 82 -4.10 2.76 -3.18
CA LEU A 82 -4.38 2.58 -1.75
C LEU A 82 -5.38 3.63 -1.24
N ASP A 83 -5.25 4.88 -1.67
CA ASP A 83 -6.16 5.96 -1.30
C ASP A 83 -7.56 5.73 -1.88
N ASP A 84 -7.67 5.25 -3.12
CA ASP A 84 -8.94 4.85 -3.73
C ASP A 84 -9.59 3.71 -2.94
N LEU A 85 -8.83 2.67 -2.58
CA LEU A 85 -9.33 1.55 -1.78
C LEU A 85 -9.85 1.99 -0.40
N ILE A 86 -9.15 2.92 0.26
CA ILE A 86 -9.56 3.48 1.56
C ILE A 86 -10.82 4.35 1.40
N GLN A 87 -10.95 5.09 0.30
CA GLN A 87 -12.14 5.89 0.01
C GLN A 87 -13.37 5.03 -0.27
N ASP A 88 -13.21 3.97 -1.06
CA ASP A 88 -14.28 3.00 -1.33
C ASP A 88 -14.74 2.31 -0.05
N GLU A 89 -13.81 1.92 0.84
CA GLU A 89 -14.14 1.39 2.18
C GLU A 89 -14.99 2.39 2.98
N ARG A 90 -14.63 3.69 2.96
CA ARG A 90 -15.38 4.73 3.69
C ARG A 90 -16.77 4.97 3.12
N LEU A 91 -16.92 5.00 1.79
CA LEU A 91 -18.20 5.22 1.11
C LEU A 91 -19.17 4.06 1.34
N ASN A 92 -18.67 2.82 1.31
CA ASN A 92 -19.45 1.60 1.54
C ASN A 92 -19.87 1.37 3.01
N HIS A 93 -19.42 2.24 3.93
CA HIS A 93 -19.76 2.17 5.36
C HIS A 93 -20.67 3.31 5.84
N THR A 94 -21.20 4.12 4.91
CA THR A 94 -22.07 5.28 5.21
C THR A 94 -23.58 5.01 5.11
N ASP A 95 -24.00 3.80 4.77
CA ASP A 95 -25.41 3.36 4.72
C ASP A 95 -25.79 2.43 5.89
#